data_AF-A0A840YNX3-F1
#
_entry.id   AF-A0A840YNX3-F1
#
_cell.length_a   1.000
_cell.length_b   1.000
_cell.length_c   1.000
_cell.angle_alpha   90.00
_cell.angle_beta   90.00
_cell.angle_gamma   90.00
#
_symmetry.space_group_name_H-M   'P 1'
#
loop_
_entity.id
_entity.type
_entity.pdbx_description
1 polymer ?
#
loop_
_entity_poly.entity_id
_entity_poly.type
_entity_poly.pdbx_seq_one_letter_code
_entity_poly.pdbx_strand_id
1 'polypeptide(L)'
;MSALAIVETAPVPAFDSWIEQGRTLAAQRRELDWQIGDWLAEGQEKFGDQLELGLLSERLGIDPKRLKQAEKVATAFPEHMRAEGVPFEVHAYIAALPADRRLPVLKQASDEHWGEREVKRVVTQHRQLTAAFIDDDPERLATEMFRCWNRMPVDVREYAWELLERAKRAGFAAINEDDVGDQNDA
;
A
#
# COMPACT_ATOMS: atom_id res chain seq x y z
N MET A 1 -47.94 -43.66 11.00
CA MET A 1 -47.90 -43.05 9.66
C MET A 1 -47.14 -41.74 9.78
N SER A 2 -45.80 -41.77 9.76
CA SER A 2 -44.98 -40.56 9.81
C SER A 2 -44.89 -39.96 8.41
N ALA A 3 -45.33 -38.72 8.27
CA ALA A 3 -45.18 -37.95 7.05
C ALA A 3 -43.70 -37.61 6.85
N LEU A 4 -43.10 -38.20 5.81
CA LEU A 4 -41.82 -37.76 5.27
C LEU A 4 -42.03 -36.37 4.67
N ALA A 5 -41.55 -35.33 5.37
CA ALA A 5 -41.38 -34.01 4.78
C ALA A 5 -40.32 -34.13 3.68
N ILE A 6 -40.76 -34.11 2.43
CA ILE A 6 -39.88 -33.94 1.28
C ILE A 6 -39.32 -32.53 1.42
N VAL A 7 -38.06 -32.42 1.83
CA VAL A 7 -37.30 -31.18 1.72
C VAL A 7 -37.17 -30.93 0.22
N GLU A 8 -37.96 -29.99 -0.29
CA GLU A 8 -37.89 -29.52 -1.66
C GLU A 8 -36.50 -28.90 -1.84
N THR A 9 -35.57 -29.67 -2.41
CA THR A 9 -34.22 -29.18 -2.67
C THR A 9 -34.30 -28.17 -3.80
N ALA A 10 -33.99 -26.92 -3.50
CA ALA A 10 -33.94 -25.84 -4.49
C ALA A 10 -33.13 -26.31 -5.72
N PRO A 11 -33.61 -26.01 -6.94
CA PRO A 11 -32.94 -26.46 -8.15
C PRO A 11 -31.49 -25.95 -8.17
N VAL A 12 -30.55 -26.83 -8.48
CA VAL A 12 -29.13 -26.47 -8.62
C VAL A 12 -29.05 -25.39 -9.69
N PRO A 13 -28.52 -24.18 -9.38
CA PRO A 13 -28.42 -23.12 -10.37
C PRO A 13 -27.55 -23.60 -11.53
N ALA A 14 -27.96 -23.29 -12.76
CA ALA A 14 -27.12 -23.50 -13.93
C ALA A 14 -25.77 -22.79 -13.72
N PHE A 15 -24.69 -23.38 -14.24
CA PHE A 15 -23.33 -22.86 -14.04
C PHE A 15 -23.20 -21.37 -14.37
N ASP A 16 -23.82 -20.90 -15.45
CA ASP A 16 -23.83 -19.49 -15.84
C ASP A 16 -24.51 -18.58 -14.79
N SER A 17 -25.61 -19.04 -14.19
CA SER A 17 -26.28 -18.31 -13.11
C SER A 17 -25.41 -18.22 -11.86
N TRP A 18 -24.66 -19.27 -11.55
CA TRP A 18 -23.71 -19.28 -10.44
C TRP A 18 -22.52 -18.33 -10.69
N ILE A 19 -22.00 -18.28 -11.93
CA ILE A 19 -20.96 -17.32 -12.32
C ILE A 19 -21.45 -15.88 -12.19
N GLU A 20 -22.69 -15.59 -12.60
CA GLU A 20 -23.25 -14.23 -12.51
C GLU A 20 -23.46 -13.78 -11.06
N GLN A 21 -23.83 -14.71 -10.16
CA GLN A 21 -23.81 -14.45 -8.71
C GLN A 21 -22.40 -14.09 -8.23
N GLY A 22 -21.38 -14.82 -8.67
CA GLY A 22 -19.98 -14.52 -8.36
C GLY A 22 -19.53 -13.14 -8.82
N ARG A 23 -19.95 -12.73 -10.03
CA ARG A 23 -19.67 -11.37 -10.56
C ARG A 23 -20.36 -10.28 -9.73
N THR A 24 -21.60 -10.51 -9.32
CA THR A 24 -22.35 -9.60 -8.46
C THR A 24 -21.65 -9.41 -7.11
N LEU A 25 -21.22 -10.49 -6.47
CA LEU A 25 -20.47 -10.44 -5.22
C LEU A 25 -19.14 -9.68 -5.38
N ALA A 26 -18.43 -9.90 -6.48
CA ALA A 26 -17.19 -9.18 -6.76
C ALA A 26 -17.42 -7.68 -6.98
N ALA A 27 -18.50 -7.30 -7.67
CA ALA A 27 -18.89 -5.91 -7.85
C ALA A 27 -19.28 -5.23 -6.52
N GLN A 28 -20.10 -5.90 -5.71
CA GLN A 28 -20.47 -5.43 -4.37
C GLN A 28 -19.24 -5.22 -3.50
N ARG A 29 -18.29 -6.16 -3.50
CA ARG A 29 -17.04 -6.01 -2.74
C ARG A 29 -16.27 -4.74 -3.14
N ARG A 30 -16.16 -4.45 -4.44
CA ARG A 30 -15.46 -3.24 -4.93
C ARG A 30 -16.12 -1.96 -4.47
N GLU A 31 -17.45 -1.97 -4.38
CA GLU A 31 -18.25 -0.84 -3.92
C GLU A 31 -18.15 -0.65 -2.40
N LEU A 32 -18.12 -1.74 -1.63
CA LEU A 32 -18.04 -1.70 -0.16
C LEU A 32 -16.78 -0.98 0.34
N ASP A 33 -15.63 -1.13 -0.34
CA ASP A 33 -14.41 -0.44 0.07
C ASP A 33 -14.56 1.10 -0.09
N TRP A 34 -15.27 1.57 -1.12
CA TRP A 34 -15.61 3.00 -1.27
C TRP A 34 -16.59 3.46 -0.20
N GLN A 35 -17.67 2.71 0.02
CA GLN A 35 -18.69 3.06 1.03
C GLN A 35 -18.09 3.16 2.44
N ILE A 36 -17.19 2.25 2.82
CA ILE A 36 -16.48 2.30 4.10
C ILE A 36 -15.59 3.55 4.16
N GLY A 37 -14.85 3.84 3.09
CA GLY A 37 -13.99 5.01 3.02
C GLY A 37 -14.77 6.33 3.14
N ASP A 38 -15.89 6.44 2.43
CA ASP A 38 -16.77 7.62 2.45
C ASP A 38 -17.41 7.81 3.82
N TRP A 39 -17.92 6.73 4.41
CA TRP A 39 -18.47 6.75 5.76
C TRP A 39 -17.43 7.17 6.80
N LEU A 40 -16.17 6.72 6.66
CA LEU A 40 -15.08 7.14 7.54
C LEU A 40 -14.73 8.62 7.35
N ALA A 41 -14.64 9.11 6.11
CA ALA A 41 -14.36 10.51 5.81
C ALA A 41 -15.46 11.43 6.38
N GLU A 42 -16.73 11.08 6.17
CA GLU A 42 -17.88 11.77 6.77
C GLU A 42 -17.84 11.72 8.31
N GLY A 43 -17.48 10.56 8.87
CA GLY A 43 -17.31 10.39 10.31
C GLY A 43 -16.21 11.29 10.88
N GLN A 44 -15.08 11.40 10.19
CA GLN A 44 -13.96 12.24 10.60
C GLN A 44 -14.35 13.73 10.59
N GLU A 45 -15.12 14.19 9.60
CA GLU A 45 -15.64 15.56 9.56
C GLU A 45 -16.63 15.85 10.71
N LYS A 46 -17.45 14.87 11.09
CA LYS A 46 -18.51 15.05 12.11
C LYS A 46 -18.02 14.89 13.54
N PHE A 47 -17.14 13.92 13.77
CA PHE A 47 -16.76 13.47 15.12
C PHE A 47 -15.29 13.76 15.45
N GLY A 48 -14.46 14.09 14.46
CA GLY A 48 -13.06 14.52 14.64
C GLY A 48 -12.27 13.58 15.54
N ASP A 49 -11.74 14.11 16.64
CA ASP A 49 -10.91 13.38 17.60
C ASP A 49 -11.64 12.22 18.31
N GLN A 50 -12.98 12.17 18.28
CA GLN A 50 -13.75 11.07 18.84
C GLN A 50 -13.74 9.82 17.94
N LEU A 51 -13.33 9.96 16.68
CA LEU A 51 -13.30 8.88 15.70
C LEU A 51 -12.00 8.07 15.82
N GLU A 52 -11.86 7.33 16.92
CA GLU A 52 -10.68 6.49 17.12
C GLU A 52 -10.74 5.21 16.26
N LEU A 53 -9.83 5.10 15.28
CA LEU A 53 -9.76 3.94 14.38
C LEU A 53 -9.57 2.60 15.11
N GLY A 54 -8.89 2.59 16.26
CA GLY A 54 -8.74 1.39 17.09
C GLY A 54 -10.08 0.89 17.63
N LEU A 55 -10.88 1.81 18.18
CA LEU A 55 -12.22 1.49 18.68
C LEU A 55 -13.15 1.02 17.55
N LEU A 56 -13.08 1.66 16.37
CA LEU A 56 -13.85 1.23 15.20
C LEU A 56 -13.42 -0.16 14.73
N SER A 57 -12.11 -0.44 14.70
CA SER A 57 -11.59 -1.77 14.35
C SER A 57 -12.15 -2.86 15.26
N GLU A 58 -12.19 -2.65 16.57
CA GLU A 58 -12.75 -3.62 17.52
C GLU A 58 -14.25 -3.87 17.30
N ARG A 59 -15.01 -2.82 17.00
CA ARG A 59 -16.47 -2.91 16.82
C ARG A 59 -16.88 -3.48 15.46
N LEU A 60 -16.10 -3.22 14.42
CA LEU A 60 -16.40 -3.61 13.05
C LEU A 60 -15.69 -4.89 12.62
N GLY A 61 -14.65 -5.31 13.36
CA GLY A 61 -13.81 -6.46 12.99
C GLY A 61 -12.95 -6.20 11.73
N ILE A 62 -12.65 -4.94 11.42
CA ILE A 62 -11.84 -4.54 10.26
C ILE A 62 -10.50 -4.01 10.77
N ASP A 63 -9.40 -4.49 10.19
CA ASP A 63 -8.05 -4.07 10.56
C ASP A 63 -7.87 -2.53 10.52
N PRO A 64 -7.24 -1.91 11.54
CA PRO A 64 -7.10 -0.45 11.61
C PRO A 64 -6.34 0.14 10.43
N LYS A 65 -5.37 -0.58 9.85
CA LYS A 65 -4.62 -0.11 8.67
C LYS A 65 -5.51 -0.10 7.44
N ARG A 66 -6.41 -1.08 7.32
CA ARG A 66 -7.40 -1.12 6.23
C ARG A 66 -8.40 0.04 6.36
N LEU A 67 -8.90 0.33 7.56
CA LEU A 67 -9.77 1.49 7.80
C LEU A 67 -9.06 2.80 7.43
N LYS A 68 -7.84 3.00 7.94
CA LYS A 68 -7.03 4.18 7.62
C LYS A 68 -6.76 4.32 6.13
N GLN A 69 -6.49 3.21 5.45
CA GLN A 69 -6.30 3.21 4.00
C GLN A 69 -7.60 3.63 3.30
N ALA A 70 -8.73 3.04 3.68
CA ALA A 70 -10.02 3.34 3.07
C ALA A 70 -10.39 4.83 3.18
N GLU A 71 -10.32 5.37 4.39
CA GLU A 71 -10.52 6.81 4.68
C GLU A 71 -9.60 7.69 3.82
N LYS A 72 -8.29 7.37 3.80
CA LYS A 72 -7.30 8.14 3.03
C LYS A 72 -7.61 8.14 1.53
N VAL A 73 -8.03 7.00 0.98
CA VAL A 73 -8.35 6.89 -0.45
C VAL A 73 -9.61 7.67 -0.79
N ALA A 74 -10.68 7.52 -0.03
CA ALA A 74 -11.93 8.24 -0.23
C ALA A 74 -11.74 9.76 -0.11
N THR A 75 -10.95 10.21 0.87
CA THR A 75 -10.59 11.63 1.04
C THR A 75 -9.77 12.16 -0.13
N ALA A 76 -8.85 11.35 -0.68
CA ALA A 76 -8.03 11.74 -1.82
C ALA A 76 -8.80 11.75 -3.16
N PHE A 77 -9.85 10.94 -3.26
CA PHE A 77 -10.70 10.79 -4.44
C PHE A 77 -12.17 10.84 -4.05
N PRO A 78 -12.73 12.05 -3.85
CA PRO A 78 -14.18 12.23 -3.70
C PRO A 78 -14.93 11.62 -4.88
N GLU A 79 -16.20 11.29 -4.70
CA GLU A 79 -17.02 10.56 -5.69
C GLU A 79 -16.86 11.07 -7.13
N HIS A 80 -16.93 12.39 -7.33
CA HIS A 80 -16.82 13.03 -8.66
C HIS A 80 -15.42 12.98 -9.30
N MET A 81 -14.38 12.59 -8.55
CA MET A 81 -12.99 12.45 -9.02
C MET A 81 -12.59 10.99 -9.26
N ARG A 82 -13.44 10.02 -8.91
CA ARG A 82 -13.16 8.59 -9.11
C ARG A 82 -13.22 8.26 -10.60
N ALA A 83 -12.26 7.47 -11.07
CA ALA A 83 -12.29 6.99 -12.44
C ALA A 83 -13.05 5.67 -12.53
N GLU A 84 -14.14 5.66 -13.31
CA GLU A 84 -14.88 4.44 -13.60
C GLU A 84 -13.96 3.41 -14.26
N GLY A 85 -14.11 2.13 -13.89
CA GLY A 85 -13.27 1.05 -14.38
C GLY A 85 -11.89 0.93 -13.72
N VAL A 86 -11.46 1.90 -12.91
CA VAL A 86 -10.21 1.79 -12.14
C VAL A 86 -10.50 1.20 -10.75
N PRO A 87 -9.90 0.05 -10.38
CA PRO A 87 -10.15 -0.58 -9.08
C PRO A 87 -9.78 0.30 -7.88
N PHE A 88 -10.42 0.04 -6.74
CA PHE A 88 -10.12 0.71 -5.48
C PHE A 88 -8.65 0.57 -5.09
N GLU A 89 -8.08 -0.62 -5.26
CA GLU A 89 -6.68 -0.90 -4.94
C GLU A 89 -5.72 -0.06 -5.78
N VAL A 90 -6.07 0.20 -7.05
CA VAL A 90 -5.28 1.09 -7.92
C VAL A 90 -5.36 2.52 -7.42
N HIS A 91 -6.56 3.02 -7.09
CA HIS A 91 -6.72 4.31 -6.42
C HIS A 91 -5.89 4.38 -5.13
N ALA A 92 -5.81 3.30 -4.36
CA ALA A 92 -5.04 3.26 -3.12
C ALA A 92 -3.53 3.45 -3.33
N TYR A 93 -2.95 2.87 -4.39
CA TYR A 93 -1.56 3.14 -4.74
C TYR A 93 -1.35 4.58 -5.19
N ILE A 94 -2.28 5.14 -5.97
CA ILE A 94 -2.21 6.52 -6.47
C ILE A 94 -2.36 7.52 -5.32
N ALA A 95 -3.22 7.26 -4.32
CA ALA A 95 -3.39 8.11 -3.13
C ALA A 95 -2.09 8.28 -2.32
N ALA A 96 -1.13 7.36 -2.48
CA ALA A 96 0.18 7.47 -1.85
C ALA A 96 1.14 8.43 -2.57
N LEU A 97 0.80 8.92 -3.77
CA LEU A 97 1.56 9.94 -4.48
C LEU A 97 1.28 11.36 -3.94
N PRO A 98 2.19 12.31 -4.19
CA PRO A 98 1.94 13.74 -4.03
C PRO A 98 0.67 14.20 -4.76
N ALA A 99 -0.06 15.16 -4.19
CA ALA A 99 -1.40 15.55 -4.65
C ALA A 99 -1.44 15.99 -6.12
N ASP A 100 -0.43 16.71 -6.58
CA ASP A 100 -0.25 17.18 -7.96
C ASP A 100 -0.07 16.03 -8.98
N ARG A 101 0.36 14.85 -8.53
CA ARG A 101 0.57 13.67 -9.38
C ARG A 101 -0.62 12.73 -9.42
N ARG A 102 -1.55 12.81 -8.47
CA ARG A 102 -2.66 11.85 -8.34
C ARG A 102 -3.57 11.84 -9.57
N LEU A 103 -4.12 13.00 -9.95
CA LEU A 103 -5.05 13.10 -11.07
C LEU A 103 -4.43 12.74 -12.43
N PRO A 104 -3.21 13.21 -12.78
CA PRO A 104 -2.55 12.78 -14.02
C PRO A 104 -2.34 11.26 -14.09
N VAL A 105 -1.91 10.63 -13.00
CA VAL A 105 -1.67 9.19 -12.94
C VAL A 105 -3.00 8.42 -12.96
N LEU A 106 -4.04 8.93 -12.30
CA LEU A 106 -5.37 8.32 -12.33
C LEU A 106 -5.97 8.33 -13.74
N LYS A 107 -5.83 9.45 -14.46
CA LYS A 107 -6.25 9.54 -15.85
C LYS A 107 -5.54 8.49 -16.71
N GLN A 108 -4.21 8.39 -16.57
CA GLN A 108 -3.43 7.39 -17.30
C GLN A 108 -3.85 5.96 -16.95
N ALA A 109 -4.09 5.68 -15.67
CA ALA A 109 -4.56 4.36 -15.22
C ALA A 109 -5.92 3.98 -15.81
N SER A 110 -6.82 4.95 -15.98
CA SER A 110 -8.11 4.77 -16.63
C SER A 110 -7.94 4.51 -18.13
N ASP A 111 -7.21 5.39 -18.84
CA ASP A 111 -6.99 5.30 -20.29
C ASP A 111 -6.32 3.95 -20.69
N GLU A 112 -5.33 3.52 -19.90
CA GLU A 112 -4.54 2.31 -20.16
C GLU A 112 -5.06 1.06 -19.42
N HIS A 113 -6.17 1.16 -18.69
CA HIS A 113 -6.79 0.04 -17.96
C HIS A 113 -5.82 -0.68 -17.00
N TRP A 114 -5.09 0.09 -16.19
CA TRP A 114 -4.07 -0.45 -15.31
C TRP A 114 -4.63 -1.39 -14.24
N GLY A 115 -3.88 -2.46 -13.96
CA GLY A 115 -4.02 -3.26 -12.76
C GLY A 115 -3.04 -2.80 -11.66
N GLU A 116 -3.02 -3.56 -10.56
CA GLU A 116 -2.11 -3.28 -9.43
C GLU A 116 -0.63 -3.28 -9.83
N ARG A 117 -0.24 -4.13 -10.78
CA ARG A 117 1.16 -4.29 -11.17
C ARG A 117 1.68 -3.03 -11.86
N GLU A 118 0.90 -2.48 -12.78
CA GLU A 118 1.25 -1.30 -13.57
C GLU A 118 1.37 -0.07 -12.66
N VAL A 119 0.39 0.15 -11.78
CA VAL A 119 0.42 1.28 -10.86
C VAL A 119 1.55 1.16 -9.83
N LYS A 120 1.82 -0.04 -9.30
CA LYS A 120 2.97 -0.28 -8.39
C LYS A 120 4.29 0.10 -9.05
N ARG A 121 4.47 -0.25 -10.33
CA ARG A 121 5.68 0.09 -11.09
C ARG A 121 5.84 1.61 -11.18
N VAL A 122 4.78 2.32 -11.54
CA VAL A 122 4.82 3.80 -11.69
C VAL A 122 5.05 4.50 -10.35
N VAL A 123 4.37 4.06 -9.28
CA VAL A 123 4.58 4.61 -7.93
C VAL A 123 6.00 4.34 -7.44
N THR A 124 6.53 3.13 -7.68
CA THR A 124 7.91 2.78 -7.32
C THR A 124 8.91 3.62 -8.09
N GLN A 125 8.75 3.74 -9.42
CA GLN A 125 9.60 4.58 -10.25
C GLN A 125 9.56 6.05 -9.82
N HIS A 126 8.37 6.57 -9.50
CA HIS A 126 8.23 7.92 -8.98
C HIS A 126 9.05 8.11 -7.70
N ARG A 127 8.90 7.21 -6.72
CA ARG A 127 9.70 7.25 -5.48
C ARG A 127 11.20 7.19 -5.77
N GLN A 128 11.62 6.47 -6.82
CA GLN A 128 13.03 6.29 -7.17
C GLN A 128 13.61 7.58 -7.72
N LEU A 129 12.85 8.22 -8.62
CA LEU A 129 13.23 9.46 -9.27
C LEU A 129 13.23 10.65 -8.31
N THR A 130 12.30 10.70 -7.35
CA THR A 130 12.20 11.81 -6.40
C THR A 130 13.06 11.63 -5.15
N ALA A 131 13.89 10.58 -5.08
CA ALA A 131 14.61 10.17 -3.87
C ALA A 131 13.73 10.06 -2.61
N ALA A 132 12.41 9.92 -2.76
CA ALA A 132 11.45 9.81 -1.67
C ALA A 132 11.49 8.43 -0.97
N PHE A 133 12.55 7.65 -1.20
CA PHE A 133 12.95 6.51 -0.40
C PHE A 133 13.68 6.90 0.88
N ILE A 134 14.19 8.13 0.91
CA ILE A 134 14.92 8.65 2.04
C ILE A 134 13.86 9.22 2.98
N ASP A 135 13.31 8.32 3.81
CA ASP A 135 12.77 8.74 5.09
C ASP A 135 13.94 9.34 5.88
N ASP A 136 13.77 10.48 6.55
CA ASP A 136 14.85 11.04 7.38
C ASP A 136 15.12 10.14 8.60
N ASP A 137 14.31 9.11 8.83
CA ASP A 137 14.57 8.03 9.78
C ASP A 137 15.85 7.22 9.43
N PRO A 138 16.93 7.35 10.22
CA PRO A 138 18.20 6.66 9.97
C PRO A 138 18.07 5.13 9.92
N GLU A 139 17.17 4.53 10.70
CA GLU A 139 16.98 3.08 10.71
C GLU A 139 16.39 2.59 9.39
N ARG A 140 15.45 3.36 8.84
CA ARG A 140 14.84 3.08 7.55
C ARG A 140 15.85 3.26 6.42
N LEU A 141 16.69 4.30 6.48
CA LEU A 141 17.77 4.51 5.52
C LEU A 141 18.76 3.37 5.50
N ALA A 142 19.23 2.93 6.68
CA ALA A 142 20.13 1.79 6.78
C ALA A 142 19.50 0.54 6.16
N THR A 143 18.22 0.26 6.46
CA THR A 143 17.49 -0.88 5.90
C THR A 143 17.39 -0.81 4.37
N GLU A 144 17.05 0.34 3.80
CA GLU A 144 16.95 0.50 2.35
C GLU A 144 18.32 0.43 1.68
N MET A 145 19.38 0.97 2.30
CA MET A 145 20.75 0.81 1.83
C MET A 145 21.13 -0.67 1.70
N PHE A 146 20.88 -1.48 2.73
CA PHE A 146 21.16 -2.92 2.69
C PHE A 146 20.30 -3.68 1.67
N ARG A 147 19.03 -3.29 1.48
CA ARG A 147 18.17 -3.88 0.44
C ARG A 147 18.69 -3.56 -0.96
N CYS A 148 19.10 -2.32 -1.21
CA CYS A 148 19.73 -1.92 -2.46
C CYS A 148 21.00 -2.73 -2.69
N TRP A 149 21.89 -2.80 -1.69
CA TRP A 149 23.10 -3.64 -1.73
C TRP A 149 22.76 -5.09 -2.11
N ASN A 150 21.85 -5.74 -1.40
CA ASN A 150 21.50 -7.16 -1.63
C ASN A 150 20.85 -7.44 -2.98
N ARG A 151 20.26 -6.42 -3.63
CA ARG A 151 19.70 -6.55 -5.00
C ARG A 151 20.74 -6.35 -6.10
N MET A 152 21.93 -5.84 -5.77
CA MET A 152 23.00 -5.67 -6.76
C MET A 152 23.56 -7.03 -7.19
N PRO A 153 23.96 -7.18 -8.47
CA PRO A 153 24.68 -8.35 -8.95
C PRO A 153 25.91 -8.66 -8.06
N VAL A 154 26.26 -9.95 -7.96
CA VAL A 154 27.32 -10.44 -7.07
C VAL A 154 28.66 -9.79 -7.41
N ASP A 155 29.01 -9.73 -8.69
CA ASP A 155 30.22 -9.10 -9.22
C ASP A 155 30.32 -7.61 -8.86
N VAL A 156 29.18 -6.90 -8.89
CA VAL A 156 29.15 -5.48 -8.48
C VAL A 156 29.39 -5.34 -6.99
N ARG A 157 28.83 -6.23 -6.16
CA ARG A 157 29.09 -6.23 -4.71
C ARG A 157 30.53 -6.59 -4.37
N GLU A 158 31.12 -7.54 -5.08
CA GLU A 158 32.54 -7.92 -4.93
C GLU A 158 33.46 -6.75 -5.26
N TYR A 159 33.22 -6.07 -6.39
CA TYR A 159 33.99 -4.89 -6.77
C TYR A 159 33.82 -3.75 -5.76
N ALA A 160 32.59 -3.49 -5.30
CA ALA A 160 32.36 -2.49 -4.27
C ALA A 160 33.08 -2.83 -2.95
N TRP A 161 33.15 -4.11 -2.57
CA TRP A 161 33.93 -4.55 -1.42
C TRP A 161 35.43 -4.27 -1.58
N GLU A 162 36.01 -4.55 -2.75
CA GLU A 162 37.41 -4.20 -3.02
C GLU A 162 37.68 -2.70 -2.88
N LEU A 163 36.76 -1.87 -3.34
CA LEU A 163 36.85 -0.42 -3.20
C LEU A 163 36.80 0.00 -1.73
N LEU A 164 35.92 -0.59 -0.93
CA LEU A 164 35.83 -0.34 0.51
C LEU A 164 37.13 -0.76 1.24
N GLU A 165 37.73 -1.89 0.87
CA GLU A 165 39.03 -2.30 1.43
C GLU A 165 40.16 -1.31 1.07
N ARG A 166 40.19 -0.83 -0.17
CA ARG A 166 41.17 0.18 -0.61
C ARG A 166 40.97 1.50 0.14
N ALA A 167 39.72 1.94 0.28
CA ALA A 167 39.37 3.14 1.03
C ALA A 167 39.79 3.02 2.50
N LYS A 168 39.54 1.87 3.14
CA LYS A 168 40.00 1.57 4.50
C LYS A 168 41.52 1.65 4.62
N ARG A 169 42.27 1.07 3.68
CA ARG A 169 43.76 1.16 3.67
C ARG A 169 44.25 2.60 3.51
N ALA A 170 43.46 3.45 2.86
CA ALA A 170 43.74 4.88 2.71
C ALA A 170 43.21 5.75 3.86
N GLY A 171 42.64 5.15 4.92
CA GLY A 171 42.16 5.87 6.11
C GLY A 171 40.68 6.30 6.05
N PHE A 172 39.93 5.91 5.03
CA PHE A 172 38.52 6.26 4.85
C PHE A 172 37.58 5.11 5.26
N ALA A 173 37.69 4.64 6.50
CA ALA A 173 36.83 3.58 7.03
C ALA A 173 35.50 4.15 7.55
N ALA A 174 34.45 3.31 7.60
CA ALA A 174 33.23 3.64 8.33
C ALA A 174 33.57 3.89 9.80
N ILE A 175 33.20 5.05 10.32
CA ILE A 175 33.39 5.43 11.72
C ILE A 175 32.16 4.93 12.48
N ASN A 176 32.40 4.16 13.53
CA ASN A 176 31.38 3.94 14.54
C ASN A 176 31.51 5.08 15.56
N GLU A 177 30.55 6.01 15.57
CA GLU A 177 30.60 7.17 16.48
C GLU A 177 30.59 6.73 17.96
N ASP A 178 30.03 5.56 18.26
CA ASP A 178 30.04 4.97 19.60
C ASP A 178 31.42 4.45 20.04
N ASP A 179 32.36 4.22 19.10
CA ASP A 179 33.73 3.80 19.41
C ASP A 179 34.68 5.00 19.65
N VAL A 180 34.22 6.25 19.52
CA VAL A 180 35.05 7.47 19.65
C VAL A 180 35.13 7.97 21.11
N GLY A 181 34.37 7.38 22.05
CA GLY A 181 34.43 7.70 23.47
C GLY A 181 35.37 6.80 24.26
N ASP A 182 36.65 7.18 24.39
CA ASP A 182 37.54 6.95 25.56
C ASP A 182 39.03 7.21 25.26
N GLN A 183 39.37 8.28 24.51
CA GLN A 183 40.77 8.69 24.31
C GLN A 183 41.11 10.04 24.96
N ASN A 184 40.46 10.40 26.07
CA ASN A 184 40.72 11.65 26.78
C ASN A 184 41.02 11.50 28.28
N ASP A 185 41.57 10.36 28.71
CA ASP A 185 42.16 10.19 30.03
C ASP A 185 43.63 9.73 29.91
N ALA A 186 44.54 10.68 29.73
CA ALA A 186 45.98 10.53 29.98
C ALA A 186 46.61 11.87 30.39
#